data_AF-A0A1I8BX83-F1
#
_entry.id   AF-A0A1I8BX83-F1
#
_cell.length_a   1.000
_cell.length_b   1.000
_cell.length_c   1.000
_cell.angle_alpha   90.00
_cell.angle_beta   90.00
_cell.angle_gamma   90.00
#
_symmetry.space_group_name_H-M   'P 1'
#
loop_
_entity.id
_entity.type
_entity.pdbx_description
1 polymer ?
#
loop_
_entity_poly.entity_id
_entity_poly.type
_entity_poly.pdbx_seq_one_letter_code
_entity_poly.pdbx_strand_id
1 'polypeptide(L)'
;MILHNRISLIIIISSILSLNKNIKAASLPAPPIFERVPHYPGLCYLPPESGLCSTIELQQKSPIQTSSENNINYQLNTFSGEEKLNKWETSIENEEKNEENNLEEAKLNTKFYFDSVTAQCYAFSTQECGGNANRFNSVEECLDVCKLEF
;
A
#
# COMPACT_ATOMS: atom_id res chain seq x y z
N MET A 1 -47.20 -52.51 -52.46
CA MET A 1 -45.89 -52.76 -51.81
C MET A 1 -44.86 -51.64 -51.96
N ILE A 2 -44.96 -50.69 -52.91
CA ILE A 2 -43.95 -49.63 -53.11
C ILE A 2 -44.12 -48.42 -52.16
N LEU A 3 -45.36 -48.13 -51.72
CA LEU A 3 -45.68 -46.97 -50.88
C LEU A 3 -45.15 -47.09 -49.43
N HIS A 4 -45.21 -48.29 -48.83
CA HIS A 4 -44.68 -48.55 -47.49
C HIS A 4 -43.16 -48.35 -47.40
N ASN A 5 -42.43 -48.68 -48.47
CA ASN A 5 -40.97 -48.54 -48.51
C ASN A 5 -40.54 -47.06 -48.56
N ARG A 6 -41.32 -46.22 -49.26
CA ARG A 6 -41.13 -44.75 -49.31
C ARG A 6 -41.45 -44.09 -47.98
N ILE A 7 -42.53 -44.51 -47.32
CA ILE A 7 -42.91 -44.00 -45.99
C ILE A 7 -41.86 -44.38 -44.94
N SER A 8 -41.38 -45.64 -44.94
CA SER A 8 -40.28 -46.05 -44.05
C SER A 8 -39.00 -45.25 -44.30
N LEU A 9 -38.62 -45.00 -45.56
CA LEU A 9 -37.43 -44.20 -45.87
C LEU A 9 -37.56 -42.76 -45.35
N ILE A 10 -38.73 -42.14 -45.52
CA ILE A 10 -38.98 -40.76 -45.07
C ILE A 10 -38.89 -40.66 -43.55
N ILE A 11 -39.49 -41.62 -42.82
CA ILE A 11 -39.45 -41.65 -41.35
C ILE A 11 -38.01 -41.80 -40.84
N ILE A 12 -37.21 -42.67 -41.46
CA ILE A 12 -35.79 -42.85 -41.12
C ILE A 12 -35.00 -41.57 -41.38
N ILE A 13 -35.18 -40.92 -42.54
CA ILE A 13 -34.49 -39.66 -42.88
C ILE A 13 -34.89 -38.52 -41.93
N SER A 14 -36.17 -38.38 -41.57
CA SER A 14 -36.62 -37.36 -40.60
C SER A 14 -36.08 -37.59 -39.19
N SER A 15 -35.85 -38.84 -38.81
CA SER A 15 -35.28 -39.22 -37.51
C SER A 15 -33.79 -38.88 -37.46
N ILE A 16 -33.03 -39.14 -38.53
CA ILE A 16 -31.60 -38.80 -38.66
C ILE A 16 -31.40 -37.27 -38.68
N LEU A 17 -32.25 -36.53 -39.41
CA LEU A 17 -32.20 -35.05 -39.45
C LEU A 17 -32.52 -34.41 -38.09
N SER A 18 -33.29 -35.07 -37.23
CA SER A 18 -33.61 -34.58 -35.88
C SER A 18 -32.49 -34.83 -34.87
N LEU A 19 -31.63 -35.83 -35.09
CA LEU A 19 -30.49 -36.13 -34.22
C LEU A 19 -29.33 -35.12 -34.38
N ASN A 20 -29.24 -34.43 -35.51
CA ASN A 20 -28.19 -33.43 -35.79
C ASN A 20 -28.48 -32.02 -35.24
N LYS A 21 -29.60 -31.78 -34.57
CA LYS A 21 -29.99 -30.43 -34.09
C LYS A 21 -29.51 -30.08 -32.68
N ASN A 22 -28.81 -30.98 -31.99
CA ASN A 22 -28.46 -30.81 -30.58
C ASN A 22 -26.96 -30.75 -30.26
N ILE A 23 -26.10 -30.52 -31.26
CA ILE A 23 -24.68 -30.24 -31.02
C ILE A 23 -24.50 -28.72 -30.96
N LYS A 24 -24.86 -28.13 -29.82
CA LYS A 24 -24.37 -26.79 -29.49
C LYS A 24 -22.95 -26.95 -29.00
N ALA A 25 -21.96 -26.52 -29.79
CA ALA A 25 -20.60 -26.40 -29.29
C ALA A 25 -20.62 -25.47 -28.06
N ALA A 26 -20.04 -25.91 -26.96
CA ALA A 26 -19.86 -25.05 -25.80
C ALA A 26 -18.86 -23.95 -26.18
N SER A 27 -19.29 -22.68 -26.18
CA SER A 27 -18.33 -21.58 -26.25
C SER A 27 -17.70 -21.42 -24.88
N LEU A 28 -16.38 -21.44 -24.80
CA LEU A 28 -15.68 -21.01 -23.60
C LEU A 28 -16.02 -19.54 -23.32
N PRO A 29 -16.17 -19.14 -22.05
CA PRO A 29 -16.27 -17.72 -21.73
C PRO A 29 -15.03 -17.00 -22.25
N ALA A 30 -15.19 -15.74 -22.67
CA ALA A 30 -14.04 -14.92 -23.01
C ALA A 30 -13.06 -14.90 -21.82
N PRO A 31 -11.74 -14.92 -22.08
CA PRO A 31 -10.77 -14.78 -21.00
C PRO A 31 -11.01 -13.46 -20.25
N PRO A 32 -10.69 -13.40 -18.94
CA PRO A 32 -10.78 -12.15 -18.20
C PRO A 32 -9.92 -11.08 -18.90
N ILE A 33 -10.50 -9.90 -19.10
CA ILE A 33 -9.78 -8.74 -19.59
C ILE A 33 -9.04 -8.16 -18.39
N PHE A 34 -7.71 -8.29 -18.36
CA PHE A 34 -6.88 -7.59 -17.38
C PHE A 34 -6.65 -6.18 -17.89
N GLU A 35 -7.23 -5.19 -17.21
CA GLU A 35 -6.88 -3.79 -17.46
C GLU A 35 -5.39 -3.58 -17.18
N ARG A 36 -4.72 -2.73 -17.97
CA ARG A 36 -3.30 -2.42 -17.74
C ARG A 36 -3.17 -1.80 -16.36
N VAL A 37 -2.20 -2.29 -15.58
CA VAL A 37 -1.95 -1.77 -14.23
C VAL A 37 -1.54 -0.29 -14.34
N PRO A 38 -2.15 0.62 -13.55
CA PRO A 38 -1.72 2.00 -13.48
C PRO A 38 -0.25 2.09 -13.06
N HIS A 39 0.54 2.85 -13.81
CA HIS A 39 1.95 3.09 -13.50
C HIS A 39 2.14 4.52 -12.98
N TYR A 40 2.88 4.62 -11.88
CA TYR A 40 3.27 5.87 -11.24
C TYR A 40 4.80 6.01 -11.26
N PRO A 41 5.34 7.20 -11.01
CA PRO A 41 6.77 7.36 -10.75
C PRO A 41 7.23 6.45 -9.62
N GLY A 42 8.45 5.91 -9.72
CA GLY A 42 8.97 4.90 -8.79
C GLY A 42 8.93 5.31 -7.31
N LEU A 43 9.13 6.60 -7.02
CA LEU A 43 9.05 7.12 -5.65
C LEU A 43 7.65 6.94 -5.03
N CYS A 44 6.59 6.99 -5.84
CA CYS A 44 5.19 6.95 -5.37
C CYS A 44 4.76 5.57 -4.87
N TYR A 45 5.61 4.56 -5.04
CA TYR A 45 5.40 3.22 -4.47
C TYR A 45 6.07 3.05 -3.09
N LEU A 46 6.84 4.03 -2.61
CA LEU A 46 7.57 3.91 -1.35
C LEU A 46 6.66 4.14 -0.14
N PRO A 47 6.60 3.22 0.84
CA PRO A 47 5.84 3.42 2.08
C PRO A 47 6.39 4.61 2.88
N PRO A 48 5.55 5.36 3.63
CA PRO A 48 5.94 6.63 4.28
C PRO A 48 7.09 6.54 5.29
N GLU A 49 7.33 5.35 5.87
CA GLU A 49 8.39 5.09 6.87
C GLU A 49 9.57 4.28 6.33
N SER A 50 9.62 3.98 5.03
CA SER A 50 10.64 3.08 4.46
C SER A 50 12.05 3.68 4.30
N GLY A 51 12.29 4.88 4.84
CA GLY A 51 13.61 5.50 4.79
C GLY A 51 14.42 5.22 6.04
N LEU A 52 15.67 4.79 5.86
CA LEU A 52 16.60 4.53 6.94
C LEU A 52 17.20 5.84 7.46
N CYS A 53 17.24 6.01 8.78
CA CYS A 53 18.01 7.09 9.40
C CYS A 53 19.51 6.81 9.25
N SER A 54 20.31 7.86 9.01
CA SER A 54 21.75 7.72 9.02
C SER A 54 22.28 7.49 10.45
N THR A 55 23.44 6.83 10.59
CA THR A 55 24.09 6.64 11.91
C THR A 55 24.44 7.96 12.60
N ILE A 56 24.52 9.06 11.83
CA ILE A 56 24.80 10.42 12.30
C ILE A 56 23.51 11.09 12.83
N GLU A 57 22.36 10.86 12.21
CA GLU A 57 21.06 11.41 12.65
C GLU A 57 20.56 10.79 13.97
N LEU A 58 20.87 9.51 14.20
CA LEU A 58 20.52 8.82 15.44
C LEU A 58 21.26 9.38 16.69
N GLN A 59 22.29 10.21 16.50
CA GLN A 59 23.09 10.81 17.59
C GLN A 59 22.57 12.18 18.06
N GLN A 60 21.54 12.77 17.42
CA GLN A 60 21.08 14.13 17.72
C GLN A 60 20.27 14.28 19.02
N LYS A 61 20.23 13.28 19.90
CA LYS A 61 19.61 13.40 21.24
C LYS A 61 20.59 13.76 22.38
N SER A 62 21.77 14.31 22.09
CA SER A 62 22.60 14.92 23.14
C SER A 62 23.52 16.02 22.59
N PRO A 63 23.91 17.02 23.40
CA PRO A 63 24.58 18.24 22.93
C PRO A 63 25.89 17.93 22.22
N ILE A 64 26.14 18.64 21.10
CA ILE A 64 27.37 18.56 20.31
C ILE A 64 28.58 18.83 21.20
N GLN A 65 29.51 17.87 21.28
CA GLN A 65 30.92 18.18 21.53
C GLN A 65 31.75 17.64 20.37
N THR A 66 32.25 18.57 19.57
CA THR A 66 33.23 18.32 18.51
C THR A 66 34.60 18.05 19.14
N SER A 67 35.15 16.86 18.93
CA SER A 67 36.60 16.65 18.80
C SER A 67 36.88 15.22 18.35
N SER A 68 37.53 15.11 17.19
CA SER A 68 38.42 14.03 16.77
C SER A 68 38.48 12.76 17.63
N GLU A 69 38.01 11.63 17.10
CA GLU A 69 38.81 10.41 16.87
C GLU A 69 37.92 9.22 16.50
N ASN A 70 38.33 8.49 15.47
CA ASN A 70 37.69 7.30 14.95
C ASN A 70 37.81 6.15 15.96
N ASN A 71 36.69 5.71 16.54
CA ASN A 71 36.53 4.31 16.95
C ASN A 71 35.05 3.97 17.11
N ILE A 72 34.45 3.34 16.10
CA ILE A 72 33.07 2.85 16.22
C ILE A 72 33.13 1.35 16.49
N ASN A 73 32.89 0.97 17.74
CA ASN A 73 32.50 -0.40 18.08
C ASN A 73 30.98 -0.50 17.96
N TYR A 74 30.49 -1.21 16.94
CA TYR A 74 29.06 -1.43 16.77
C TYR A 74 28.60 -2.57 17.67
N GLN A 75 27.97 -2.26 18.79
CA GLN A 75 27.19 -3.22 19.56
C GLN A 75 25.80 -3.35 18.90
N LEU A 76 25.57 -4.45 18.18
CA LEU A 76 24.27 -4.79 17.63
C LEU A 76 23.36 -5.25 18.77
N ASN A 77 22.42 -4.40 19.19
CA ASN A 77 21.36 -4.80 20.11
C ASN A 77 20.32 -5.63 19.35
N THR A 78 20.43 -6.95 19.46
CA THR A 78 19.39 -7.89 19.01
C THR A 78 18.15 -7.72 19.90
N PHE A 79 17.03 -7.28 19.32
CA PHE A 79 15.74 -7.21 20.00
C PHE A 79 15.17 -8.62 20.15
N SER A 80 15.49 -9.29 21.27
CA SER A 80 14.74 -10.47 21.71
C SER A 80 13.43 -9.99 22.31
N GLY A 81 12.32 -10.31 21.65
CA GLY A 81 10.99 -9.98 22.13
C GLY A 81 10.71 -10.62 23.49
N GLU A 82 10.52 -9.79 24.50
CA GLU A 82 9.66 -10.09 25.65
C GLU A 82 8.73 -8.89 25.84
N GLU A 83 7.46 -9.14 25.52
CA GLU A 83 6.34 -8.22 25.69
C GLU A 83 6.15 -7.93 27.18
N LYS A 84 6.49 -6.73 27.62
CA LYS A 84 5.98 -6.16 28.88
C LYS A 84 5.03 -5.03 28.52
N LEU A 85 3.76 -5.39 28.38
CA LEU A 85 2.63 -4.48 28.48
C LEU A 85 2.67 -3.88 29.90
N ASN A 86 3.33 -2.75 30.06
CA ASN A 86 3.26 -1.99 31.31
C ASN A 86 2.88 -0.53 31.06
N LYS A 87 1.61 -0.27 31.39
CA LYS A 87 1.26 0.74 32.38
C LYS A 87 1.24 2.18 31.87
N TRP A 88 0.20 2.49 31.08
CA TRP A 88 -0.27 3.87 30.89
C TRP A 88 -1.24 4.33 32.00
N GLU A 89 -1.58 3.47 32.96
CA GLU A 89 -2.36 3.82 34.15
C GLU A 89 -1.43 4.06 35.34
N THR A 90 -1.01 5.31 35.52
CA THR A 90 -0.84 6.01 36.82
C THR A 90 0.07 7.23 36.62
N SER A 91 -0.49 8.36 36.19
CA SER A 91 0.05 9.73 36.44
C SER A 91 -1.04 10.79 36.19
N ILE A 92 -2.29 10.51 36.57
CA ILE A 92 -3.34 11.54 36.69
C ILE A 92 -3.53 11.77 38.19
N GLU A 93 -2.61 12.48 38.84
CA GLU A 93 -2.89 13.19 40.09
C GLU A 93 -2.06 14.49 40.11
N ASN A 94 -2.76 15.59 39.80
CA ASN A 94 -2.66 16.92 40.39
C ASN A 94 -1.28 17.56 40.62
N GLU A 95 -0.93 18.54 39.78
CA GLU A 95 -0.35 19.81 40.26
C GLU A 95 -0.99 21.00 39.52
N GLU A 96 -2.07 21.53 40.09
CA GLU A 96 -2.51 22.90 39.84
C GLU A 96 -1.60 23.86 40.60
N LYS A 97 -0.72 24.58 39.89
CA LYS A 97 -0.32 25.98 40.18
C LYS A 97 0.69 26.53 39.15
N ASN A 98 0.21 27.54 38.41
CA ASN A 98 0.96 28.63 37.78
C ASN A 98 2.17 28.29 36.90
N GLU A 99 1.94 28.26 35.59
CA GLU A 99 2.90 28.82 34.64
C GLU A 99 2.14 29.51 33.49
N GLU A 100 2.20 30.84 33.49
CA GLU A 100 1.74 31.67 32.38
C GLU A 100 2.65 31.40 31.16
N ASN A 101 2.03 31.04 30.04
CA ASN A 101 2.56 31.08 28.69
C ASN A 101 3.83 30.25 28.41
N ASN A 102 3.65 28.97 28.09
CA ASN A 102 4.38 28.32 26.98
C ASN A 102 3.60 27.08 26.50
N LEU A 103 2.47 27.32 25.84
CA LEU A 103 1.97 26.37 24.84
C LEU A 103 2.90 26.48 23.63
N GLU A 104 4.10 25.90 23.72
CA GLU A 104 4.77 25.45 22.52
C GLU A 104 3.94 24.25 22.05
N GLU A 105 2.92 24.52 21.25
CA GLU A 105 2.12 23.54 20.55
C GLU A 105 3.08 22.47 20.03
N ALA A 106 2.84 21.20 20.36
CA ALA A 106 3.57 20.10 19.77
C ALA A 106 3.34 20.18 18.25
N LYS A 107 4.28 20.84 17.56
CA LYS A 107 4.20 21.13 16.13
C LYS A 107 4.34 19.82 15.38
N LEU A 108 3.22 19.15 15.15
CA LEU A 108 3.18 17.94 14.36
C LEU A 108 3.53 18.28 12.92
N ASN A 109 4.74 17.91 12.48
CA ASN A 109 5.16 18.12 11.09
C ASN A 109 4.38 17.16 10.18
N THR A 110 3.22 17.63 9.74
CA THR A 110 2.32 16.90 8.85
C THR A 110 2.85 16.96 7.43
N LYS A 111 2.98 15.80 6.79
CA LYS A 111 3.31 15.65 5.36
C LYS A 111 2.31 14.73 4.68
N PHE A 112 2.40 14.63 3.37
CA PHE A 112 1.54 13.78 2.55
C PHE A 112 2.37 12.73 1.82
N TYR A 113 1.86 11.51 1.70
CA TYR A 113 2.44 10.45 0.86
C TYR A 113 1.38 9.92 -0.10
N PHE A 114 1.80 9.46 -1.28
CA PHE A 114 0.93 8.83 -2.25
C PHE A 114 0.77 7.34 -1.94
N ASP A 115 -0.47 6.87 -1.91
CA ASP A 115 -0.81 5.45 -1.87
C ASP A 115 -1.19 4.97 -3.26
N SER A 116 -0.30 4.17 -3.86
CA SER A 116 -0.51 3.58 -5.19
C SER A 116 -1.69 2.61 -5.29
N VAL A 117 -2.18 2.07 -4.16
CA VAL A 117 -3.32 1.15 -4.12
C VAL A 117 -4.63 1.92 -4.26
N THR A 118 -4.75 3.05 -3.58
CA THR A 118 -5.97 3.88 -3.61
C THR A 118 -5.89 5.02 -4.63
N ALA A 119 -4.70 5.28 -5.17
CA ALA A 119 -4.38 6.42 -6.03
C ALA A 119 -4.67 7.77 -5.36
N GLN A 120 -4.41 7.88 -4.06
CA GLN A 120 -4.70 9.07 -3.25
C GLN A 120 -3.51 9.48 -2.39
N CYS A 121 -3.53 10.72 -1.93
CA CYS A 121 -2.52 11.26 -1.01
C CYS A 121 -3.08 11.34 0.41
N TYR A 122 -2.35 10.77 1.37
CA TYR A 122 -2.76 10.75 2.78
C TYR A 122 -1.79 11.52 3.67
N ALA A 123 -2.34 12.22 4.65
CA ALA A 123 -1.55 12.92 5.66
C ALA A 123 -0.90 11.91 6.61
N PHE A 124 0.34 12.19 7.02
CA PHE A 124 1.05 11.43 8.04
C PHE A 124 2.00 12.33 8.82
N SER A 125 2.35 11.89 10.03
CA SER A 125 3.34 12.55 10.88
C SER A 125 4.73 12.09 10.47
N THR A 126 5.63 13.03 10.22
CA THR A 126 7.01 12.67 9.88
C THR A 126 7.84 12.35 11.09
N GLN A 127 8.67 11.33 10.98
CA GLN A 127 9.84 11.16 11.83
C GLN A 127 10.89 12.25 11.52
N GLU A 128 11.66 12.64 12.53
CA GLU A 128 12.73 13.64 12.41
C GLU A 128 13.94 13.14 11.62
N CYS A 129 14.15 11.82 11.59
CA CYS A 129 15.20 11.17 10.81
C CYS A 129 14.62 10.18 9.80
N GLY A 130 15.43 9.84 8.79
CA GLY A 130 15.03 8.91 7.75
C GLY A 130 13.90 9.44 6.87
N GLY A 131 13.11 8.52 6.30
CA GLY A 131 12.10 8.82 5.28
C GLY A 131 12.62 8.77 3.84
N ASN A 132 11.69 8.88 2.89
CA ASN A 132 11.98 8.79 1.47
C ASN A 132 11.27 9.93 0.70
N ALA A 133 11.41 9.92 -0.62
CA ALA A 133 10.88 10.95 -1.51
C ALA A 133 9.35 10.93 -1.70
N ASN A 134 8.64 9.89 -1.25
CA ASN A 134 7.17 9.87 -1.20
C ASN A 134 6.67 10.71 -0.01
N ARG A 135 7.01 11.99 -0.01
CA ARG A 135 6.77 12.91 1.10
C ARG A 135 6.65 14.33 0.57
N PHE A 136 5.45 14.88 0.67
CA PHE A 136 5.08 16.17 0.10
C PHE A 136 4.54 17.12 1.15
N ASN A 137 4.60 18.41 0.89
CA ASN A 137 4.12 19.46 1.81
C ASN A 137 2.62 19.69 1.69
N SER A 138 2.02 19.34 0.55
CA SER A 138 0.59 19.46 0.32
C SER A 138 0.04 18.29 -0.51
N VAL A 139 -1.28 18.15 -0.55
CA VAL A 139 -1.98 17.15 -1.36
C VAL A 139 -1.76 17.42 -2.85
N GLU A 140 -1.75 18.69 -3.24
CA GLU A 140 -1.58 19.13 -4.64
C GLU A 140 -0.19 18.74 -5.17
N GLU A 141 0.87 19.01 -4.39
CA GLU A 141 2.24 18.62 -4.74
C GLU A 141 2.35 17.10 -4.93
N CYS A 142 1.73 16.34 -4.02
CA CYS A 142 1.70 14.88 -4.07
C CYS A 142 1.01 14.36 -5.34
N LEU A 143 -0.16 14.90 -5.68
CA LEU A 143 -0.92 14.48 -6.87
C LEU A 143 -0.24 14.93 -8.17
N ASP A 144 0.38 16.10 -8.19
CA ASP A 144 1.09 16.61 -9.36
C ASP A 144 2.29 15.73 -9.72
N VAL A 145 3.00 15.25 -8.70
CA VAL A 145 4.14 14.34 -8.86
C VAL A 145 3.69 12.91 -9.14
N CYS A 146 2.72 12.39 -8.40
CA CYS A 146 2.30 10.98 -8.45
C CYS A 146 1.08 10.71 -9.33
N LYS A 147 0.79 11.58 -10.30
CA LYS A 147 -0.24 11.33 -11.30
C LYS A 147 0.08 10.08 -12.14
N LEU A 148 -0.97 9.51 -12.71
CA LEU A 148 -0.84 8.41 -13.68
C LEU A 148 0.01 8.87 -14.87
N GLU A 149 1.05 8.09 -15.18
CA GLU A 149 1.78 8.19 -16.43
C GLU A 149 0.97 7.45 -17.52
N PHE A 150 0.71 8.10 -18.65
CA PHE A 150 -0.06 7.55 -19.78
C PHE A 150 0.82 7.00 -20.89
#